data_AF-A0A7X0FC70-F1
#
_entry.id   AF-A0A7X0FC70-F1
#
_cell.length_a   1.000
_cell.length_b   1.000
_cell.length_c   1.000
_cell.angle_alpha   90.00
_cell.angle_beta   90.00
_cell.angle_gamma   90.00
#
_symmetry.space_group_name_H-M   'P 1'
#
loop_
_entity.id
_entity.type
_entity.pdbx_description
1 polymer ?
#
loop_
_entity_poly.entity_id
_entity_poly.type
_entity_poly.pdbx_seq_one_letter_code
_entity_poly.pdbx_strand_id
1 'polypeptide(L)' 'MNVQMQTAPRLASESGGISKAVTAQNYRIHPAPATEFAAAAIAARFRVSLTLARVVCELAQIGGRLA' A
#
# COMPACT_ATOMS: atom_id res chain seq x y z
N MET A 1 -40.25 -10.84 12.28
CA MET A 1 -39.02 -10.11 11.90
C MET A 1 -38.40 -10.86 10.73
N ASN A 2 -38.60 -10.37 9.50
CA ASN A 2 -38.16 -11.06 8.29
C ASN A 2 -36.82 -10.49 7.84
N VAL A 3 -35.78 -11.33 7.81
CA VAL A 3 -34.42 -10.97 7.39
C VAL A 3 -34.37 -10.99 5.86
N GLN A 4 -34.25 -9.83 5.23
CA GLN A 4 -33.99 -9.73 3.78
C GLN A 4 -32.52 -10.06 3.50
N MET A 5 -32.28 -11.20 2.86
CA MET A 5 -30.97 -11.60 2.35
C MET A 5 -30.72 -10.86 1.03
N GLN A 6 -29.85 -9.83 1.04
CA GLN A 6 -29.44 -9.14 -0.18
C GLN A 6 -28.33 -9.93 -0.87
N THR A 7 -28.72 -10.88 -1.74
CA THR A 7 -27.80 -11.52 -2.68
C THR A 7 -27.82 -10.71 -3.99
N ALA A 8 -26.65 -10.25 -4.44
CA ALA A 8 -26.51 -9.48 -5.68
C ALA A 8 -27.06 -10.26 -6.89
N PRO A 9 -27.69 -9.58 -7.87
CA PRO A 9 -28.33 -10.27 -8.98
C PRO A 9 -27.29 -10.97 -9.85
N ARG A 10 -27.52 -12.25 -10.12
CA ARG A 10 -26.76 -12.98 -11.15
C ARG A 10 -27.21 -12.49 -12.52
N LEU A 11 -26.44 -11.58 -13.12
CA LEU A 11 -26.54 -11.27 -14.54
C LEU A 11 -25.76 -12.32 -15.33
N ALA A 12 -26.49 -13.26 -15.89
CA ALA A 12 -26.06 -14.01 -17.06
C ALA A 12 -26.75 -13.39 -18.28
N SER A 13 -26.00 -12.80 -19.21
CA SER A 13 -26.02 -13.18 -20.63
C SER A 13 -25.05 -12.34 -21.45
N GLU A 14 -24.19 -13.05 -22.17
CA GLU A 14 -23.73 -12.86 -23.55
C GLU A 14 -23.10 -11.53 -24.04
N SER A 15 -21.92 -11.72 -24.63
CA SER A 15 -21.35 -10.96 -25.74
C SER A 15 -21.15 -9.45 -25.55
N GLY A 16 -20.11 -9.13 -24.80
CA GLY A 16 -19.43 -7.85 -24.88
C GLY A 16 -18.28 -7.91 -23.91
N GLY A 17 -17.06 -8.09 -24.41
CA GLY A 17 -15.86 -8.27 -23.60
C GLY A 17 -15.75 -7.18 -22.55
N ILE A 18 -16.19 -7.49 -21.33
CA ILE A 18 -16.04 -6.60 -20.19
C ILE A 18 -14.54 -6.59 -19.90
N SER A 19 -13.86 -5.56 -20.39
CA SER A 19 -12.51 -5.17 -19.97
C SER A 19 -12.53 -4.75 -18.50
N LYS A 20 -12.80 -5.71 -17.60
CA LYS A 20 -12.58 -5.60 -16.16
C LYS A 20 -11.36 -6.38 -15.71
N ALA A 21 -10.40 -6.56 -16.62
CA ALA A 21 -9.02 -6.63 -16.21
C ALA A 21 -8.52 -5.18 -16.07
N VAL A 22 -8.88 -4.50 -14.97
CA VAL A 22 -7.97 -3.46 -14.47
C VAL A 22 -6.68 -4.20 -14.21
N THR A 23 -5.74 -4.01 -15.11
CA THR A 23 -4.46 -4.69 -15.15
C THR A 23 -3.84 -4.65 -13.76
N ALA A 24 -3.60 -5.81 -13.15
CA ALA A 24 -2.83 -5.91 -11.91
C ALA A 24 -1.42 -5.25 -12.04
N GLN A 25 -0.99 -4.94 -13.26
CA GLN A 25 0.17 -4.11 -13.57
C GLN A 25 0.07 -2.66 -13.05
N ASN A 26 -1.13 -2.12 -12.84
CA ASN A 26 -1.33 -0.78 -12.27
C ASN A 26 -1.18 -0.75 -10.74
N TYR A 27 -1.16 -1.92 -10.08
CA TYR A 27 -0.76 -2.04 -8.67
C TYR A 27 0.76 -2.09 -8.49
N ARG A 28 1.54 -1.50 -9.41
CA ARG A 28 2.92 -1.10 -9.13
C ARG A 28 2.93 0.11 -8.19
N ILE A 29 2.30 -0.02 -7.03
CA ILE A 29 2.72 0.73 -5.86
C ILE A 29 4.13 0.21 -5.62
N HIS A 30 5.15 0.90 -6.12
CA HIS A 30 6.51 0.64 -5.66
C HIS A 30 6.41 0.78 -4.14
N PRO A 31 6.57 -0.31 -3.36
CA PRO A 31 6.52 -0.18 -1.93
C PRO A 31 7.68 0.76 -1.59
N ALA A 32 7.35 1.97 -1.14
CA ALA A 32 8.35 2.87 -0.61
C ALA A 32 9.13 2.06 0.44
N PRO A 33 10.47 2.04 0.37
CA PRO A 33 11.24 1.20 1.26
C PRO A 33 10.87 1.55 2.70
N ALA A 34 10.66 0.54 3.55
CA ALA A 34 10.15 0.73 4.92
C ALA A 34 11.00 1.73 5.73
N THR A 35 12.31 1.77 5.42
CA THR A 35 13.28 2.76 5.93
C THR A 35 12.87 4.20 5.62
N GLU A 36 12.36 4.48 4.42
CA GLU A 36 12.03 5.83 3.95
C GLU A 36 10.72 6.34 4.56
N PHE A 37 9.73 5.44 4.73
CA PHE A 37 8.52 5.76 5.48
C PHE A 37 8.84 6.09 6.95
N ALA A 38 9.67 5.26 7.60
CA ALA A 38 10.10 5.50 8.96
C ALA A 38 10.92 6.80 9.10
N ALA A 39 11.84 7.06 8.16
CA ALA A 39 12.65 8.28 8.16
C ALA A 39 11.78 9.53 8.01
N ALA A 40 10.76 9.51 7.15
CA ALA A 40 9.82 10.62 7.00
C ALA A 40 9.03 10.89 8.29
N ALA A 41 8.56 9.85 8.96
CA ALA A 41 7.85 9.96 10.23
C ALA A 41 8.74 10.56 11.34
N ILE A 42 10.00 10.09 11.44
CA ILE A 42 10.98 10.60 12.41
C ILE A 42 11.33 12.07 12.10
N ALA A 43 11.62 12.40 10.84
CA ALA A 43 11.94 13.76 10.42
C ALA A 43 10.81 14.73 10.77
N ALA A 44 9.55 14.37 10.49
CA ALA A 44 8.39 15.19 10.83
C ALA A 44 8.20 15.34 12.35
N ARG A 45 8.35 14.25 13.11
CA ARG A 45 8.14 14.23 14.57
C ARG A 45 9.19 15.04 15.33
N PHE A 46 10.45 14.91 14.94
CA PHE A 46 11.58 15.53 15.65
C PHE A 46 12.09 16.82 14.99
N ARG A 47 11.47 17.27 13.88
CA ARG A 47 11.85 18.47 13.12
C ARG A 47 13.33 18.45 12.68
N VAL A 48 13.83 17.26 12.35
CA VAL A 48 15.20 17.05 11.87
C VAL A 48 15.21 16.88 10.34
N SER A 49 16.40 17.00 9.74
CA SER A 49 16.55 16.72 8.32
C SER A 49 16.27 15.25 8.00
N LEU A 50 15.74 14.99 6.80
CA LEU A 50 15.46 13.63 6.33
C LEU A 50 16.73 12.77 6.30
N THR A 51 17.88 13.37 5.98
CA THR A 51 19.18 12.70 5.97
C THR A 51 19.55 12.17 7.35
N LEU A 52 19.37 12.97 8.41
CA LEU A 52 19.65 12.54 9.78
C LEU A 52 18.67 11.45 10.22
N ALA A 53 17.38 11.58 9.87
CA ALA A 53 16.38 10.56 10.17
C ALA A 53 16.68 9.21 9.48
N ARG A 54 17.22 9.22 8.25
CA ARG A 54 17.67 7.99 7.56
C ARG A 54 18.81 7.31 8.31
N VAL A 55 19.82 8.06 8.75
CA VAL A 55 20.94 7.53 9.55
C VAL A 55 20.42 6.91 10.84
N VAL A 56 19.47 7.55 11.52
CA VAL A 56 18.83 6.99 12.72
C VAL A 56 18.11 5.68 12.39
N CYS A 57 17.35 5.61 11.30
CA CYS A 57 16.71 4.37 10.86
C CYS A 57 17.73 3.25 10.58
N GLU A 58 18.85 3.56 9.92
CA GLU A 58 19.91 2.59 9.64
C GLU A 58 20.58 2.07 10.91
N LEU A 59 20.95 2.97 11.83
CA LEU A 59 21.56 2.61 13.11
C LEU A 59 20.62 1.79 14.00
N ALA A 60 19.32 2.10 13.95
CA ALA A 60 18.29 1.37 14.67
C ALA A 60 17.78 0.11 13.95
N GLN A 61 18.34 -0.22 12.77
CA GLN A 61 17.90 -1.33 11.91
C GLN A 61 16.40 -1.31 11.56
N ILE A 62 15.80 -0.11 11.50
CA ILE A 62 14.40 0.08 11.15
C ILE A 62 14.23 -0.07 9.64
N GLY A 63 13.40 -1.01 9.21
CA GLY A 63 13.09 -1.27 7.80
C GLY A 63 13.74 -2.54 7.24
N GLY A 64 14.40 -3.34 8.08
CA GLY A 64 15.00 -4.62 7.70
C GLY A 64 16.41 -4.46 7.14
N ARG A 65 17.28 -5.39 7.52
CA ARG A 65 18.68 -5.41 7.07
C ARG A 65 18.72 -5.74 5.58
N LEU A 66 19.61 -5.10 4.82
CA LEU A 66 20.22 -5.73 3.64
C LEU A 66 20.77 -7.08 4.11
N ALA A 67 20.04 -8.16 3.89
CA ALA A 67 20.57 -9.51 3.96
C ALA A 67 21.31 -9.80 2.66
#